data_AF-F0ZF04-F1
#
_entry.id   AF-F0ZF04-F1
#
_cell.length_a   1.000
_cell.length_b   1.000
_cell.length_c   1.000
_cell.angle_alpha   90.00
_cell.angle_beta   90.00
_cell.angle_gamma   90.00
#
_symmetry.space_group_name_H-M   'P 1'
#
loop_
_entity.id
_entity.type
_entity.pdbx_description
1 polymer ?
#
loop_
_entity_poly.entity_id
_entity_poly.type
_entity_poly.pdbx_seq_one_letter_code
_entity_poly.pdbx_strand_id
1 'polypeptide(L)'
;MNTTRYIINKEALLKYSLPIKGENGWLQPKLSGRQLGDLKKHVTRGLQLEWPLADTKKQLPEKQPKHTIWERNQIPRQKKIKESVDNMPKLIAEKLKASVEKKKKEIENNLTALIPNYLPGGPYGNNDSPKVMALRKIAAQQKLEKRNAPIALASFKGKKQKKTK
;
A
#
# COMPACT_ATOMS: atom_id res chain seq x y z
N MET A 1 10.35 11.01 -73.38
CA MET A 1 11.13 10.54 -72.22
C MET A 1 11.03 9.04 -72.17
N ASN A 2 12.12 8.32 -72.41
CA ASN A 2 12.14 6.87 -72.45
C ASN A 2 11.88 6.34 -71.03
N THR A 3 10.65 5.95 -70.76
CA THR A 3 10.28 5.16 -69.60
C THR A 3 10.82 3.75 -69.81
N THR A 4 12.12 3.56 -69.58
CA THR A 4 12.63 2.24 -69.27
C THR A 4 11.83 1.75 -68.07
N ARG A 5 10.96 0.76 -68.29
CA ARG A 5 10.20 0.11 -67.23
C ARG A 5 11.19 -0.66 -66.38
N TYR A 6 11.78 0.01 -65.39
CA TYR A 6 12.62 -0.65 -64.40
C TYR A 6 11.73 -1.62 -63.61
N ILE A 7 11.98 -2.92 -63.78
CA ILE A 7 11.32 -3.98 -63.02
C ILE A 7 12.34 -4.48 -62.00
N ILE A 8 12.00 -4.36 -60.72
CA ILE A 8 12.87 -4.81 -59.64
C ILE A 8 12.56 -6.28 -59.36
N ASN A 9 13.54 -7.15 -59.58
CA ASN A 9 13.39 -8.58 -59.31
C ASN A 9 13.39 -8.84 -57.80
N LYS A 10 12.23 -9.25 -57.29
CA LYS A 10 11.99 -9.59 -55.87
C LYS A 10 12.86 -10.77 -55.39
N GLU A 11 13.06 -11.79 -56.23
CA GLU A 11 13.83 -12.99 -55.87
C GLU A 11 15.31 -12.67 -55.69
N ALA A 12 15.87 -11.84 -56.58
CA ALA A 12 17.25 -11.37 -56.47
C ALA A 12 17.46 -10.54 -55.19
N LEU A 13 16.51 -9.66 -54.87
CA LEU A 13 16.54 -8.88 -53.63
C LEU A 13 16.57 -9.78 -52.40
N LEU A 14 15.72 -10.80 -52.33
CA LEU A 14 15.69 -11.75 -51.21
C LEU A 14 17.00 -12.53 -51.11
N LYS A 15 17.52 -13.02 -52.25
CA LYS A 15 18.78 -13.79 -52.30
C LYS A 15 19.99 -13.02 -51.75
N TYR A 16 20.04 -11.71 -51.99
CA TYR A 16 21.18 -10.88 -51.58
C TYR A 16 21.00 -10.16 -50.24
N SER A 17 19.76 -10.05 -49.74
CA SER A 17 19.45 -9.39 -48.47
C SER A 17 19.31 -10.32 -47.29
N LEU A 18 18.95 -11.58 -47.52
CA LEU A 18 18.81 -12.57 -46.47
C LEU A 18 20.13 -13.33 -46.24
N PRO A 19 20.43 -13.71 -44.99
CA PRO A 19 21.55 -14.59 -44.71
C PRO A 19 21.28 -16.00 -45.28
N ILE A 20 22.34 -16.64 -45.76
CA ILE A 20 22.28 -18.00 -46.35
C ILE A 20 22.90 -18.97 -45.36
N LYS A 21 22.26 -20.11 -45.09
CA LYS A 21 22.82 -21.15 -44.23
C LYS A 21 23.92 -21.91 -45.01
N GLY A 22 25.16 -21.82 -44.56
CA GLY A 22 26.30 -22.59 -45.05
C GLY A 22 26.69 -23.73 -44.09
N GLU A 23 27.76 -24.44 -44.41
CA GLU A 23 28.26 -25.59 -43.60
C GLU A 23 28.67 -25.18 -42.18
N ASN A 24 29.35 -24.02 -42.04
CA ASN A 24 29.88 -23.54 -40.76
C ASN A 24 29.02 -22.42 -40.13
N GLY A 25 27.76 -22.27 -40.55
CA GLY A 25 26.82 -21.30 -39.97
C GLY A 25 26.16 -20.38 -40.99
N TRP A 26 25.67 -19.23 -40.52
CA TRP A 26 24.96 -18.28 -41.37
C TRP A 26 25.94 -17.34 -42.07
N LEU A 27 25.93 -17.36 -43.40
CA LEU A 27 26.66 -16.42 -44.23
C LEU A 27 25.97 -15.06 -44.20
N GLN A 28 26.78 -14.01 -44.11
CA GLN A 28 26.31 -12.63 -44.16
C GLN A 28 25.68 -12.32 -45.53
N PRO A 29 24.58 -11.55 -45.59
CA PRO A 29 24.02 -11.09 -46.85
C PRO A 29 25.00 -10.19 -47.61
N LYS A 30 24.95 -10.25 -48.95
CA LYS A 30 25.78 -9.39 -49.82
C LYS A 30 25.40 -7.91 -49.70
N LEU A 31 24.12 -7.63 -49.41
CA LEU A 31 23.63 -6.30 -49.14
C LEU A 31 23.44 -6.10 -47.64
N SER A 32 24.16 -5.13 -47.07
CA SER A 32 23.95 -4.71 -45.68
C SER A 32 22.56 -4.08 -45.50
N GLY A 33 22.05 -4.10 -44.26
CA GLY A 33 20.77 -3.47 -43.93
C GLY A 33 20.71 -1.97 -44.29
N ARG A 34 21.85 -1.26 -44.20
CA ARG A 34 21.95 0.15 -44.60
C ARG A 34 21.83 0.31 -46.12
N GLN A 35 22.59 -0.47 -46.90
CA GLN A 35 22.52 -0.44 -48.37
C GLN A 35 21.13 -0.78 -48.87
N LEU A 36 20.46 -1.75 -48.26
CA LEU A 36 19.09 -2.10 -48.59
C LEU A 36 18.10 -0.96 -48.24
N GLY A 37 18.31 -0.29 -47.12
CA GLY A 37 17.55 0.90 -46.75
C GLY A 37 17.72 2.06 -47.73
N ASP A 38 18.94 2.30 -48.20
CA ASP A 38 19.22 3.35 -49.19
C ASP A 38 18.68 2.99 -50.58
N LEU A 39 18.79 1.72 -50.99
CA LEU A 39 18.14 1.22 -52.21
C LEU A 39 16.61 1.38 -52.13
N LYS A 40 15.99 1.04 -51.00
CA LYS A 40 14.55 1.24 -50.78
C LYS A 40 14.14 2.70 -50.92
N LYS A 41 14.94 3.64 -50.40
CA LYS A 41 14.68 5.09 -50.56
C LYS A 41 14.81 5.51 -52.03
N HIS A 42 15.84 5.04 -52.73
CA HIS A 42 16.05 5.40 -54.13
C HIS A 42 14.93 4.89 -55.03
N VAL A 43 14.49 3.65 -54.80
CA VAL A 43 13.37 3.03 -55.52
C VAL A 43 12.05 3.76 -55.28
N THR A 44 11.73 4.05 -54.02
CA THR A 44 10.43 4.65 -53.68
C THR A 44 10.37 6.15 -53.99
N ARG A 45 11.47 6.90 -53.79
CA ARG A 45 11.49 8.37 -53.98
C ARG A 45 12.00 8.79 -55.35
N GLY A 46 13.04 8.12 -55.85
CA GLY A 46 13.68 8.47 -57.12
C GLY A 46 12.96 7.85 -58.31
N LEU A 47 12.80 6.52 -58.29
CA LEU A 47 12.14 5.79 -59.37
C LEU A 47 10.61 5.77 -59.26
N GLN A 48 10.05 6.22 -58.13
CA GLN A 48 8.61 6.23 -57.84
C GLN A 48 7.96 4.84 -58.02
N LEU A 49 8.71 3.77 -57.73
CA LEU A 49 8.26 2.40 -57.82
C LEU A 49 7.86 1.86 -56.44
N GLU A 50 6.87 0.97 -56.43
CA GLU A 50 6.51 0.24 -55.23
C GLU A 50 7.65 -0.69 -54.79
N TRP A 51 7.94 -0.67 -53.48
CA TRP A 51 8.96 -1.56 -52.94
C TRP A 51 8.42 -3.01 -52.89
N PRO A 52 9.10 -3.98 -53.49
CA PRO A 52 8.53 -5.33 -53.70
C PRO A 52 8.50 -6.22 -52.44
N LEU A 53 9.08 -5.78 -51.32
CA LEU A 53 9.10 -6.53 -50.05
C LEU A 53 8.10 -5.93 -49.06
N ALA A 54 7.37 -6.77 -48.35
CA ALA A 54 6.45 -6.34 -47.31
C ALA A 54 7.18 -5.66 -46.14
N ASP A 55 6.53 -4.65 -45.54
CA ASP A 55 7.04 -4.01 -44.34
C ASP A 55 6.94 -4.97 -43.15
N THR A 56 8.06 -5.21 -42.47
CA THR A 56 8.16 -6.14 -41.34
C THR A 56 7.71 -5.54 -40.00
N LYS A 57 6.96 -4.43 -40.01
CA LYS A 57 6.53 -3.72 -38.79
C LYS A 57 5.48 -4.55 -38.03
N LYS A 58 5.92 -5.58 -37.32
CA LYS A 58 5.13 -6.18 -36.24
C LYS A 58 5.13 -5.17 -35.10
N GLN A 59 3.99 -4.51 -34.87
CA GLN A 59 3.79 -3.73 -33.65
C GLN A 59 3.87 -4.71 -32.48
N LEU A 60 4.96 -4.66 -31.74
CA LEU A 60 5.02 -5.33 -30.45
C LEU A 60 4.02 -4.65 -29.52
N PRO A 61 3.26 -5.40 -28.71
CA PRO A 61 2.39 -4.80 -27.72
C PRO A 61 3.24 -3.95 -26.77
N GLU A 62 2.73 -2.76 -26.44
CA GLU A 62 3.41 -1.86 -25.51
C GLU A 62 3.57 -2.57 -24.16
N LYS A 63 4.82 -2.64 -23.67
CA LYS A 63 5.10 -3.28 -22.39
C LYS A 63 4.56 -2.39 -21.28
N GLN A 64 3.73 -2.97 -20.40
CA GLN A 64 3.24 -2.22 -19.25
C GLN A 64 4.40 -1.71 -18.38
N PRO A 65 4.41 -0.41 -18.02
CA PRO A 65 5.46 0.16 -17.18
C PRO A 65 5.40 -0.42 -15.77
N LYS A 66 6.57 -0.60 -15.15
CA LYS A 66 6.64 -1.00 -13.74
C LYS A 66 6.30 0.19 -12.87
N HIS A 67 5.31 0.04 -11.99
CA HIS A 67 4.96 1.03 -10.97
C HIS A 67 6.11 1.31 -10.00
N THR A 68 6.17 2.55 -9.51
CA THR A 68 7.15 2.95 -8.50
C THR A 68 6.97 2.14 -7.21
N ILE A 69 8.01 2.06 -6.37
CA ILE A 69 7.93 1.36 -5.07
C ILE A 69 6.83 1.98 -4.20
N TRP A 70 6.67 3.30 -4.26
CA TRP A 70 5.67 4.02 -3.49
C TRP A 70 4.24 3.67 -3.92
N GLU A 71 3.95 3.64 -5.22
CA GLU A 71 2.64 3.23 -5.77
C GLU A 71 2.28 1.81 -5.37
N ARG A 72 3.24 0.88 -5.51
CA ARG A 72 3.07 -0.53 -5.13
C ARG A 72 2.71 -0.69 -3.65
N ASN A 73 3.25 0.19 -2.79
CA ASN A 73 3.08 0.10 -1.35
C ASN A 73 1.91 0.93 -0.78
N GLN A 74 1.19 1.71 -1.59
CA GLN A 74 0.08 2.54 -1.10
C GLN A 74 -1.03 1.69 -0.45
N ILE A 75 -1.49 0.66 -1.15
CA ILE A 75 -2.59 -0.19 -0.71
C ILE A 75 -2.27 -0.90 0.62
N PRO A 76 -1.14 -1.61 0.77
CA PRO A 76 -0.81 -2.26 2.05
C PRO A 76 -0.59 -1.24 3.17
N ARG A 77 -0.05 -0.06 2.89
CA ARG A 77 0.09 1.01 3.89
C ARG A 77 -1.26 1.51 4.39
N GLN A 78 -2.21 1.76 3.48
CA GLN A 78 -3.57 2.17 3.85
C GLN A 78 -4.30 1.11 4.68
N LYS A 79 -4.12 -0.18 4.36
CA LYS A 79 -4.66 -1.29 5.17
C LYS A 79 -4.14 -1.27 6.61
N LYS A 80 -2.82 -1.15 6.79
CA LYS A 80 -2.20 -1.07 8.13
C LYS A 80 -2.67 0.15 8.92
N ILE A 81 -2.83 1.29 8.26
CA ILE A 81 -3.36 2.51 8.90
C ILE A 81 -4.80 2.27 9.37
N LYS A 82 -5.64 1.67 8.54
CA LYS A 82 -7.03 1.36 8.88
C LYS A 82 -7.14 0.39 10.06
N GLU A 83 -6.32 -0.67 10.07
CA GLU A 83 -6.24 -1.61 11.20
C GLU A 83 -5.81 -0.91 12.50
N SER A 84 -4.83 -0.01 12.40
CA SER A 84 -4.37 0.78 13.55
C SER A 84 -5.47 1.69 14.09
N VAL A 85 -6.19 2.39 13.21
CA VAL A 85 -7.34 3.24 13.58
C VAL A 85 -8.45 2.43 14.22
N ASP A 86 -8.78 1.25 13.66
CA ASP A 86 -9.79 0.35 14.24
C ASP A 86 -9.36 -0.19 15.63
N ASN A 87 -8.05 -0.21 15.95
CA ASN A 87 -7.50 -0.64 17.24
C ASN A 87 -7.25 0.51 18.24
N MET A 88 -7.27 1.78 17.80
CA MET A 88 -7.06 2.96 18.66
C MET A 88 -7.95 3.00 19.92
N PRO A 89 -9.27 2.69 19.86
CA PRO A 89 -10.14 2.73 21.04
C PRO A 89 -9.67 1.80 22.17
N LYS A 90 -9.17 0.61 21.79
CA LYS A 90 -8.63 -0.37 22.73
C LYS A 90 -7.37 0.15 23.42
N LEU A 91 -6.44 0.71 22.63
CA LEU A 91 -5.19 1.28 23.14
C LEU A 91 -5.44 2.46 24.09
N ILE A 92 -6.44 3.31 23.79
CA ILE A 92 -6.83 4.42 24.66
C ILE A 92 -7.40 3.87 25.98
N ALA A 93 -8.28 2.88 25.94
CA ALA A 93 -8.85 2.28 27.15
C ALA A 93 -7.76 1.62 28.04
N GLU A 94 -6.80 0.92 27.43
CA GLU A 94 -5.66 0.31 28.14
C GLU A 94 -4.78 1.39 28.79
N LYS A 95 -4.45 2.47 28.09
CA LYS A 95 -3.67 3.58 28.63
C LYS A 95 -4.39 4.27 29.80
N LEU A 96 -5.71 4.46 29.70
CA LEU A 96 -6.52 5.03 30.78
C LEU A 96 -6.54 4.12 32.02
N LYS A 97 -6.73 2.81 31.83
CA LYS A 97 -6.65 1.81 32.93
C LYS A 97 -5.29 1.83 33.62
N ALA A 98 -4.20 1.79 32.84
CA ALA A 98 -2.83 1.83 33.37
C ALA A 98 -2.55 3.12 34.15
N SER A 99 -3.03 4.27 33.66
CA SER A 99 -2.88 5.55 34.36
C SER A 99 -3.63 5.57 35.70
N VAL A 100 -4.79 4.91 35.76
CA VAL A 100 -5.62 4.77 36.93
C VAL A 100 -4.94 3.90 37.99
N GLU A 101 -4.33 2.79 37.58
CA GLU A 101 -3.58 1.91 38.48
C GLU A 101 -2.31 2.57 38.99
N LYS A 102 -1.58 3.29 38.12
CA LYS A 102 -0.39 4.05 38.53
C LYS A 102 -0.73 5.07 39.63
N LYS A 103 -1.79 5.85 39.43
CA LYS A 103 -2.26 6.82 40.44
C LYS A 103 -2.69 6.14 41.76
N LYS A 104 -3.30 4.95 41.71
CA LYS A 104 -3.65 4.21 42.94
C LYS A 104 -2.39 3.83 43.72
N LYS A 105 -1.40 3.24 43.03
CA LYS A 105 -0.11 2.87 43.65
C LYS A 105 0.64 4.08 44.20
N GLU A 106 0.64 5.20 43.48
CA GLU A 106 1.24 6.46 43.98
C GLU A 106 0.56 6.94 45.27
N ILE A 107 -0.79 6.89 45.34
CA ILE A 107 -1.52 7.26 46.56
C ILE A 107 -1.20 6.29 47.71
N GLU A 108 -1.18 4.98 47.46
CA GLU A 108 -0.86 3.96 48.48
C GLU A 108 0.58 4.14 48.99
N ASN A 109 1.54 4.38 48.10
CA ASN A 109 2.93 4.64 48.46
C ASN A 109 3.07 5.95 49.26
N ASN A 110 2.37 7.01 48.88
CA ASN A 110 2.42 8.28 49.61
C ASN A 110 1.79 8.15 51.01
N LEU A 111 0.67 7.43 51.14
CA LEU A 111 0.01 7.22 52.43
C LEU A 111 0.86 6.35 53.37
N THR A 112 1.48 5.28 52.85
CA THR A 112 2.37 4.42 53.63
C THR A 112 3.68 5.12 54.00
N ALA A 113 4.19 6.02 53.15
CA ALA A 113 5.36 6.84 53.46
C ALA A 113 5.08 7.89 54.55
N LEU A 114 3.87 8.48 54.57
CA LEU A 114 3.48 9.48 55.56
C LEU A 114 3.06 8.87 56.90
N ILE A 115 2.39 7.73 56.90
CA ILE A 115 1.87 7.06 58.08
C ILE A 115 2.25 5.57 58.01
N PRO A 116 3.30 5.15 58.73
CA PRO A 116 3.66 3.74 58.86
C PRO A 116 2.48 2.95 59.44
N ASN A 117 2.14 1.80 58.85
CA ASN A 117 1.00 0.94 59.23
C ASN A 117 -0.41 1.57 59.01
N TYR A 118 -0.56 2.53 58.09
CA TYR A 118 -1.89 3.04 57.74
C TYR A 118 -2.82 1.93 57.23
N LEU A 119 -3.89 1.67 57.98
CA LEU A 119 -4.99 0.79 57.56
C LEU A 119 -6.13 1.65 56.99
N PRO A 120 -6.59 1.40 55.75
CA PRO A 120 -7.72 2.12 55.19
C PRO A 120 -8.98 1.84 56.03
N GLY A 121 -9.48 2.88 56.70
CA GLY A 121 -10.60 2.78 57.65
C GLY A 121 -10.21 3.07 59.11
N GLY A 122 -8.91 3.14 59.42
CA GLY A 122 -8.41 3.41 60.77
C GLY A 122 -8.67 2.28 61.78
N PRO A 123 -8.12 2.38 63.00
CA PRO A 123 -8.34 1.40 64.08
C PRO A 123 -9.70 1.57 64.77
N TYR A 124 -10.40 2.68 64.55
CA TYR A 124 -11.71 2.96 65.11
C TYR A 124 -12.77 2.81 64.02
N GLY A 125 -13.77 1.96 64.26
CA GLY A 125 -14.91 1.85 63.36
C GLY A 125 -15.65 3.18 63.25
N ASN A 126 -16.07 3.56 62.05
CA ASN A 126 -16.96 4.72 61.89
C ASN A 126 -18.32 4.33 62.48
N ASN A 127 -18.68 4.88 63.64
CA ASN A 127 -20.01 4.75 64.25
C ASN A 127 -21.05 5.61 63.49
N ASP A 128 -21.11 5.42 62.18
CA ASP A 128 -22.02 6.14 61.29
C ASP A 128 -23.44 5.58 61.45
N SER A 129 -24.44 6.47 61.52
CA SER A 129 -25.85 6.07 61.44
C SER A 129 -26.13 5.25 60.17
N PRO A 130 -27.05 4.25 60.17
CA PRO A 130 -27.36 3.43 59.00
C PRO A 130 -27.68 4.24 57.73
N LYS A 131 -28.30 5.41 57.89
CA LYS A 131 -28.62 6.34 56.80
C LYS A 131 -27.37 6.95 56.17
N VAL A 132 -26.38 7.31 56.99
CA VAL A 132 -25.09 7.88 56.55
C VAL A 132 -24.24 6.81 55.86
N MET A 133 -24.23 5.59 56.38
CA MET A 133 -23.58 4.43 55.75
C MET A 133 -24.14 4.12 54.36
N ALA A 134 -25.47 4.17 54.19
CA ALA A 134 -26.11 3.98 52.90
C ALA A 134 -25.70 5.08 51.89
N LEU A 135 -25.73 6.35 52.30
CA LEU A 135 -25.30 7.47 51.46
C LEU A 135 -23.83 7.36 51.05
N ARG A 136 -22.95 6.92 51.96
CA ARG A 136 -21.52 6.73 51.68
C ARG A 136 -21.28 5.62 50.66
N LYS A 137 -22.03 4.51 50.73
CA LYS A 137 -21.98 3.43 49.73
C LYS A 137 -22.42 3.92 48.35
N ILE A 138 -23.52 4.68 48.28
CA ILE A 138 -24.01 5.26 47.02
C ILE A 138 -22.99 6.25 46.43
N ALA A 139 -22.42 7.13 47.24
CA ALA A 139 -21.41 8.09 46.79
C ALA A 139 -20.13 7.39 46.27
N ALA A 140 -19.72 6.29 46.92
CA ALA A 140 -18.59 5.48 46.46
C ALA A 140 -18.88 4.81 45.11
N GLN A 141 -20.08 4.26 44.92
CA GLN A 141 -20.52 3.67 43.65
C GLN A 141 -20.56 4.72 42.53
N GLN A 142 -21.16 5.89 42.77
CA GLN A 142 -21.19 6.98 41.79
C GLN A 142 -19.78 7.48 41.41
N LYS A 143 -18.85 7.53 42.35
CA LYS A 143 -17.45 7.91 42.08
C LYS A 143 -16.73 6.85 41.23
N LEU A 144 -16.99 5.57 41.46
CA LEU A 144 -16.46 4.48 40.64
C LEU A 144 -17.04 4.48 39.23
N GLU A 145 -18.35 4.71 39.10
CA GLU A 145 -19.02 4.85 37.81
C GLU A 145 -18.45 6.01 37.00
N LYS A 146 -18.28 7.21 37.60
CA LYS A 146 -17.66 8.36 36.94
C LYS A 146 -16.23 8.10 36.48
N ARG A 147 -15.46 7.30 37.23
CA ARG A 147 -14.09 6.90 36.87
C ARG A 147 -14.07 5.90 35.71
N ASN A 148 -15.05 4.98 35.67
CA ASN A 148 -15.12 3.92 34.66
C ASN A 148 -15.82 4.39 33.38
N ALA A 149 -16.69 5.40 33.45
CA ALA A 149 -17.40 5.99 32.31
C ALA A 149 -16.48 6.39 31.13
N PRO A 150 -15.36 7.12 31.31
CA PRO A 150 -14.47 7.47 30.20
C PRO A 150 -13.77 6.24 29.58
N ILE A 151 -13.49 5.21 30.38
CA ILE A 151 -12.89 3.95 29.90
C ILE A 151 -13.91 3.17 29.07
N ALA A 152 -15.16 3.11 29.53
CA ALA A 152 -16.27 2.48 28.83
C ALA A 152 -16.56 3.20 27.49
N LEU A 153 -16.63 4.53 27.51
CA LEU A 153 -16.78 5.37 26.32
C LEU A 153 -15.64 5.16 25.30
N ALA A 154 -14.40 5.13 25.78
CA ALA A 154 -13.24 4.91 24.91
C ALA A 154 -13.17 3.48 24.36
N SER A 155 -13.68 2.48 25.09
CA SER A 155 -13.72 1.08 24.62
C SER A 155 -14.87 0.78 23.66
N PHE A 156 -15.83 1.70 23.52
CA PHE A 156 -17.01 1.47 22.71
C PHE A 156 -16.66 1.50 21.22
N LYS A 157 -16.58 0.32 20.62
CA LYS A 157 -16.46 0.16 19.17
C LYS A 157 -17.81 0.57 18.56
N GLY A 158 -17.89 1.76 17.98
CA GLY A 158 -19.08 2.22 17.27
C GLY A 158 -19.53 1.13 16.28
N LYS A 159 -20.78 0.67 16.39
CA LYS A 159 -21.36 -0.27 15.42
C LYS A 159 -21.24 0.38 14.04
N LYS A 160 -20.40 -0.19 13.15
CA LYS A 160 -20.33 0.22 11.74
C LYS A 160 -21.74 0.05 11.17
N GLN A 161 -22.48 1.15 11.02
CA GLN A 161 -23.75 1.12 10.30
C GLN A 161 -23.44 0.60 8.90
N LYS A 162 -23.96 -0.61 8.59
CA LYS A 162 -23.96 -1.10 7.21
C LYS A 162 -24.80 -0.11 6.42
N LYS A 163 -24.17 0.77 5.65
CA LYS A 163 -24.86 1.49 4.58
C LYS A 163 -25.27 0.41 3.57
N THR A 164 -26.53 0.01 3.61
CA THR A 164 -27.18 -0.69 2.50
C THR A 164 -27.13 0.25 1.29
N LYS A 165 -26.70 -0.30 0.16
CA LYS A 165 -26.65 0.40 -1.13
C LYS A 165 -28.04 0.78 -1.60
#